data_AF-A0A8K0UHB8-F1
#
_entry.id   AF-A0A8K0UHB8-F1
#
_cell.length_a   1.000
_cell.length_b   1.000
_cell.length_c   1.000
_cell.angle_alpha   90.00
_cell.angle_beta   90.00
_cell.angle_gamma   90.00
#
_symmetry.space_group_name_H-M   'P 1'
#
loop_
_entity.id
_entity.type
_entity.pdbx_description
1 polymer ?
#
loop_
_entity_poly.entity_id
_entity_poly.type
_entity_poly.pdbx_seq_one_letter_code
_entity_poly.pdbx_strand_id
1 'polypeptide(L)'
;MAGQFYDLSPGGKLYPDDNSTKHVFLQADGKTSSGDRHVTLFWINGYDRTASVNLRRVVHLTGGVGNYHFLSPSVKIQGESSVSNHTLYQPGKFTRAQRDQILAFAHAIQFERKSVVNNCQTWMRDLFVAMLSAGLITQQLFDHIDAAVQIVMTMWRAGMCEIHSLQHTVLLRSEV
;
A
#
# COMPACT_ATOMS: atom_id res chain seq x y z
N MET A 1 0.76 -23.41 8.81
CA MET A 1 2.18 -23.03 8.62
C MET A 1 2.21 -21.67 7.95
N ALA A 2 2.80 -20.64 8.57
CA ALA A 2 2.96 -19.33 7.95
C ALA A 2 3.93 -19.44 6.77
N GLY A 3 3.56 -18.92 5.61
CA GLY A 3 4.44 -18.90 4.44
C GLY A 3 5.69 -18.09 4.76
N GLN A 4 6.87 -18.71 4.69
CA GLN A 4 8.13 -18.00 4.86
C GLN A 4 8.40 -17.16 3.61
N PHE A 5 8.58 -15.85 3.80
CA PHE A 5 9.05 -14.93 2.78
C PHE A 5 10.57 -14.93 2.79
N TYR A 6 11.20 -15.30 1.68
CA TYR A 6 12.65 -15.10 1.49
C TYR A 6 12.86 -13.74 0.79
N ASP A 7 13.62 -12.85 1.42
CA ASP A 7 14.10 -11.62 0.78
C ASP A 7 15.28 -11.98 -0.13
N LEU A 8 15.09 -11.84 -1.43
CA LEU A 8 16.10 -12.22 -2.41
C LEU A 8 17.15 -11.13 -2.67
N SER A 9 16.93 -9.89 -2.21
CA SER A 9 17.94 -8.83 -2.24
C SER A 9 17.39 -7.52 -1.65
N PRO A 10 18.16 -6.82 -0.78
CA PRO A 10 17.89 -5.42 -0.50
C PRO A 10 17.96 -4.61 -1.81
N GLY A 11 16.85 -3.96 -2.19
CA GLY A 11 16.79 -3.05 -3.34
C GLY A 11 16.46 -3.68 -4.71
N GLY A 12 16.10 -4.97 -4.77
CA GLY A 12 15.48 -5.56 -5.97
C GLY A 12 16.34 -5.60 -7.23
N LYS A 13 17.68 -5.59 -7.10
CA LYS A 13 18.62 -5.57 -8.24
C LYS A 13 18.56 -6.81 -9.12
N LEU A 14 18.23 -7.97 -8.56
CA LEU A 14 18.14 -9.23 -9.31
C LEU A 14 16.84 -9.36 -10.11
N TYR A 15 15.80 -8.62 -9.73
CA TYR A 15 14.48 -8.68 -10.35
C TYR A 15 13.91 -7.27 -10.51
N PRO A 16 14.50 -6.47 -11.42
CA PRO A 16 14.05 -5.11 -11.67
C PRO A 16 12.60 -5.14 -12.13
N ASP A 17 11.86 -4.09 -11.77
CA ASP A 17 10.57 -3.89 -12.42
C ASP A 17 10.78 -3.47 -13.87
N ASP A 18 9.83 -3.77 -14.74
CA ASP A 18 9.88 -3.54 -16.18
C ASP A 18 8.85 -2.47 -16.59
N ASN A 19 8.73 -2.21 -17.90
CA ASN A 19 7.80 -1.21 -18.45
C ASN A 19 6.38 -1.76 -18.73
N SER A 20 6.12 -3.05 -18.48
CA SER A 20 4.81 -3.63 -18.70
C SER A 20 3.79 -3.09 -17.71
N THR A 21 2.52 -3.09 -18.13
CA THR A 21 1.40 -2.84 -17.23
C THR A 21 1.17 -4.07 -16.35
N LYS A 22 1.10 -3.86 -15.04
CA LYS A 22 1.00 -4.96 -14.06
C LYS A 22 -0.24 -4.82 -13.19
N HIS A 23 -0.83 -5.96 -12.86
CA HIS A 23 -1.80 -6.01 -11.78
C HIS A 23 -1.10 -5.72 -10.46
N VAL A 24 -1.60 -4.74 -9.74
CA VAL A 24 -1.25 -4.50 -8.35
C VAL A 24 -2.34 -5.13 -7.49
N PHE A 25 -1.91 -5.77 -6.40
CA PHE A 25 -2.76 -6.48 -5.48
C PHE A 25 -2.53 -5.95 -4.06
N LEU A 26 -3.61 -5.85 -3.30
CA LEU A 26 -3.56 -5.70 -1.86
C LEU A 26 -3.85 -7.05 -1.22
N GLN A 27 -2.93 -7.54 -0.40
CA GLN A 27 -3.10 -8.70 0.44
C GLN A 27 -3.40 -8.28 1.86
N ALA A 28 -4.47 -8.82 2.45
CA ALA A 28 -4.75 -8.70 3.88
C ALA A 28 -4.66 -10.08 4.54
N ASP A 29 -3.77 -10.22 5.52
CA ASP A 29 -3.50 -11.47 6.21
C ASP A 29 -4.67 -11.97 7.04
N GLY A 30 -4.74 -13.28 7.27
CA GLY A 30 -5.52 -13.85 8.36
C GLY A 30 -7.02 -14.02 8.10
N LYS A 31 -7.39 -14.94 7.19
CA LYS A 31 -8.75 -15.53 7.24
C LYS A 31 -9.05 -16.25 8.57
N THR A 32 -8.05 -16.46 9.44
CA THR A 32 -8.12 -17.36 10.61
C THR A 32 -7.46 -16.84 11.90
N SER A 33 -7.04 -15.57 12.01
CA SER A 33 -6.27 -15.08 13.17
C SER A 33 -6.93 -13.91 13.90
N SER A 34 -6.94 -13.96 15.24
CA SER A 34 -7.58 -13.00 16.17
C SER A 34 -6.73 -11.76 16.48
N GLY A 35 -6.09 -11.14 15.50
CA GLY A 35 -5.26 -9.94 15.69
C GLY A 35 -5.24 -9.03 14.47
N ASP A 36 -4.51 -7.91 14.57
CA ASP A 36 -4.37 -6.93 13.49
C ASP A 36 -3.91 -7.62 12.19
N ARG A 37 -4.73 -7.50 11.14
CA ARG A 37 -4.46 -8.09 9.85
C ARG A 37 -3.33 -7.32 9.18
N HIS A 38 -2.18 -7.96 9.01
CA HIS A 38 -1.08 -7.36 8.25
C HIS A 38 -1.51 -7.14 6.81
N VAL A 39 -1.21 -5.96 6.27
CA VAL A 39 -1.59 -5.59 4.90
C VAL A 39 -0.36 -5.32 4.06
N THR A 40 -0.42 -5.76 2.81
CA THR A 40 0.72 -5.69 1.90
C THR A 40 0.26 -5.39 0.49
N LEU A 41 0.83 -4.36 -0.14
CA LEU A 41 0.63 -4.09 -1.56
C LEU A 41 1.75 -4.76 -2.36
N PHE A 42 1.42 -5.42 -3.46
CA PHE A 42 2.43 -6.09 -4.28
C PHE A 42 2.04 -6.19 -5.76
N TRP A 43 3.03 -6.46 -6.60
CA TRP A 43 2.84 -6.88 -7.98
C TRP A 43 3.90 -7.92 -8.39
N ILE A 44 3.65 -8.67 -9.46
CA ILE A 44 4.54 -9.73 -9.93
C ILE A 44 5.61 -9.14 -10.85
N ASN A 45 6.88 -9.29 -10.48
CA ASN A 45 8.04 -8.87 -11.26
C ASN A 45 8.59 -9.96 -12.18
N GLY A 46 8.26 -11.21 -11.92
CA GLY A 46 8.70 -12.33 -12.74
C GLY A 46 8.29 -13.65 -12.15
N TYR A 47 8.81 -14.71 -12.76
CA TYR A 47 8.60 -16.08 -12.34
C TYR A 47 9.93 -16.80 -12.32
N ASP A 48 10.28 -17.38 -11.17
CA ASP A 48 11.41 -18.28 -11.07
C ASP A 48 10.97 -19.66 -11.56
N ARG A 49 11.50 -20.08 -12.72
CA ARG A 49 11.17 -21.38 -13.33
C ARG A 49 11.74 -22.56 -12.57
N THR A 50 12.85 -22.38 -11.86
CA THR A 50 13.51 -23.44 -11.11
C THR A 50 12.74 -23.74 -9.83
N ALA A 51 12.34 -22.70 -9.11
CA ALA A 51 11.55 -22.84 -7.90
C ALA A 51 10.04 -22.92 -8.16
N SER A 52 9.60 -22.71 -9.41
CA SER A 52 8.19 -22.66 -9.82
C SER A 52 7.36 -21.64 -9.03
N VAL A 53 7.91 -20.45 -8.78
CA VAL A 53 7.27 -19.43 -7.91
C VAL A 53 7.24 -18.04 -8.52
N ASN A 54 6.19 -17.29 -8.20
CA ASN A 54 6.09 -15.87 -8.54
C ASN A 54 7.02 -15.02 -7.67
N LEU A 55 7.76 -14.13 -8.31
CA LEU A 55 8.61 -13.14 -7.69
C LEU A 55 7.83 -11.84 -7.56
N ARG A 56 7.58 -11.41 -6.33
CA ARG A 56 6.68 -10.30 -6.05
C ARG A 56 7.47 -9.12 -5.52
N ARG A 57 7.23 -7.93 -6.07
CA ARG A 57 7.70 -6.68 -5.47
C ARG A 57 6.69 -6.26 -4.42
N VAL A 58 7.17 -6.03 -3.20
CA VAL A 58 6.35 -5.82 -2.02
C VAL A 58 6.55 -4.42 -1.45
N VAL A 59 5.42 -3.77 -1.17
CA VAL A 59 5.29 -2.45 -0.56
C VAL A 59 4.45 -2.58 0.70
N HIS A 60 5.09 -2.44 1.86
CA HIS A 60 4.41 -2.45 3.15
C HIS A 60 5.24 -1.80 4.25
N LEU A 61 4.55 -1.36 5.30
CA LEU A 61 5.16 -1.10 6.59
C LEU A 61 5.22 -2.43 7.37
N THR A 62 6.40 -2.86 7.79
CA THR A 62 6.59 -4.11 8.55
C THR A 62 7.15 -3.82 9.94
N GLY A 63 7.25 -4.85 10.79
CA GLY A 63 7.48 -4.72 12.22
C GLY A 63 6.18 -4.58 13.02
N GLY A 64 6.33 -4.18 14.28
CA GLY A 64 5.24 -3.94 15.22
C GLY A 64 5.56 -2.72 16.10
N VAL A 65 4.73 -2.50 17.12
CA VAL A 65 4.91 -1.38 18.07
C VAL A 65 6.35 -1.33 18.60
N GLY A 66 7.00 -0.18 18.42
CA GLY A 66 8.39 0.08 18.80
C GLY A 66 9.43 -0.26 17.72
N ASN A 67 9.04 -0.94 16.63
CA ASN A 67 9.96 -1.43 15.61
C ASN A 67 9.40 -1.38 14.19
N TYR A 68 8.46 -0.47 13.89
CA TYR A 68 8.00 -0.28 12.51
C TYR A 68 9.14 0.17 11.60
N HIS A 69 9.16 -0.37 10.38
CA HIS A 69 10.11 -0.03 9.35
C HIS A 69 9.51 -0.19 7.95
N PHE A 70 9.84 0.76 7.07
CA PHE A 70 9.49 0.70 5.66
C PHE A 70 10.72 0.25 4.87
N LEU A 71 10.74 -1.04 4.48
CA LEU A 71 11.81 -1.65 3.67
C LEU A 71 11.24 -2.01 2.30
N SER A 72 11.07 -0.98 1.47
CA SER A 72 10.51 -1.14 0.12
C SER A 72 11.35 -0.40 -0.92
N PRO A 73 11.43 -0.93 -2.16
CA PRO A 73 10.89 -2.22 -2.60
C PRO A 73 11.75 -3.41 -2.16
N SER A 74 11.11 -4.44 -1.58
CA SER A 74 11.70 -5.78 -1.38
C SER A 74 11.10 -6.76 -2.38
N VAL A 75 11.89 -7.78 -2.76
CA VAL A 75 11.41 -8.86 -3.65
C VAL A 75 11.24 -10.11 -2.82
N LYS A 76 10.02 -10.65 -2.82
CA LYS A 76 9.63 -11.81 -2.03
C LYS A 76 9.09 -12.93 -2.91
N ILE A 77 9.46 -14.16 -2.55
CA ILE A 77 8.80 -15.37 -3.03
C ILE A 77 7.58 -15.62 -2.15
N GLN A 78 6.45 -16.00 -2.76
CA GLN A 78 5.30 -16.48 -2.01
C GLN A 78 4.67 -17.67 -2.74
N GLY A 79 4.66 -18.81 -2.06
CA GLY A 79 4.05 -20.05 -2.54
C GLY A 79 2.52 -19.97 -2.61
N GLU A 80 1.93 -20.84 -3.42
CA GLU A 80 0.48 -20.87 -3.67
C GLU A 80 -0.35 -21.10 -2.41
N SER A 81 0.12 -21.97 -1.50
CA SER A 81 -0.53 -22.25 -0.22
C SER A 81 -0.58 -21.06 0.73
N SER A 82 0.32 -20.08 0.58
CA SER A 82 0.21 -18.83 1.32
C SER A 82 -0.97 -18.02 0.78
N VAL A 83 -1.09 -17.86 -0.53
CA VAL A 83 -2.14 -17.05 -1.17
C VAL A 83 -3.55 -17.42 -0.73
N SER A 84 -3.86 -18.71 -0.60
CA SER A 84 -5.21 -19.18 -0.24
C SER A 84 -5.68 -18.72 1.15
N ASN A 85 -4.74 -18.45 2.06
CA ASN A 85 -5.01 -18.02 3.44
C ASN A 85 -5.19 -16.51 3.60
N HIS A 86 -4.99 -15.73 2.55
CA HIS A 86 -5.14 -14.28 2.57
C HIS A 86 -6.37 -13.84 1.76
N THR A 87 -6.85 -12.63 2.04
CA THR A 87 -7.79 -11.94 1.14
C THR A 87 -6.98 -11.11 0.15
N LEU A 88 -7.29 -11.24 -1.13
CA LEU A 88 -6.70 -10.43 -2.19
C LEU A 88 -7.72 -9.45 -2.75
N TYR A 89 -7.32 -8.20 -2.84
CA TYR A 89 -8.03 -7.15 -3.57
C TYR A 89 -7.16 -6.70 -4.74
N GLN A 90 -7.78 -6.26 -5.82
CA GLN A 90 -7.07 -5.83 -7.03
C GLN A 90 -7.38 -4.36 -7.32
N PRO A 91 -6.60 -3.41 -6.77
CA PRO A 91 -6.75 -1.98 -7.04
C PRO A 91 -6.72 -1.62 -8.52
N GLY A 92 -6.05 -2.42 -9.36
CA GLY A 92 -6.09 -2.22 -10.81
C GLY A 92 -4.83 -2.68 -11.53
N LYS A 93 -4.74 -2.24 -12.78
CA LYS A 93 -3.58 -2.40 -13.66
C LYS A 93 -2.84 -1.07 -13.73
N PHE A 94 -1.56 -1.07 -13.42
CA PHE A 94 -0.75 0.14 -13.36
C PHE A 94 0.42 0.05 -14.32
N THR A 95 0.69 1.13 -15.05
CA THR A 95 1.91 1.30 -15.84
C THR A 95 3.13 1.42 -14.93
N ARG A 96 4.34 1.34 -15.50
CA ARG A 96 5.56 1.56 -14.72
C ARG A 96 5.58 2.92 -14.02
N ALA A 97 5.27 4.00 -14.74
CA ALA A 97 5.24 5.34 -14.17
C ALA A 97 4.26 5.46 -12.99
N GLN A 98 3.08 4.85 -13.09
CA GLN A 98 2.12 4.82 -11.98
C GLN A 98 2.62 4.00 -10.79
N ARG A 99 3.31 2.87 -11.02
CA ARG A 99 3.91 2.09 -9.93
C ARG A 99 5.06 2.84 -9.25
N ASP A 100 5.87 3.56 -10.01
CA ASP A 100 6.91 4.43 -9.45
C ASP A 100 6.28 5.57 -8.62
N GLN A 101 5.14 6.12 -9.06
CA GLN A 101 4.36 7.09 -8.30
C GLN A 101 3.81 6.50 -6.99
N ILE A 102 3.30 5.25 -7.01
CA ILE A 102 2.88 4.53 -5.80
C ILE A 102 4.06 4.37 -4.83
N LEU A 103 5.26 4.02 -5.32
CA LEU A 103 6.45 3.92 -4.48
C LEU A 103 6.83 5.27 -3.89
N ALA A 104 6.77 6.35 -4.67
CA ALA A 104 7.03 7.70 -4.19
C ALA A 104 6.06 8.11 -3.07
N PHE A 105 4.76 7.83 -3.21
CA PHE A 105 3.78 8.04 -2.14
C PHE A 105 4.11 7.22 -0.90
N ALA A 106 4.43 5.94 -1.07
CA ALA A 106 4.78 5.06 0.03
C ALA A 106 5.99 5.57 0.83
N HIS A 107 7.01 6.12 0.15
CA HIS A 107 8.17 6.74 0.79
C HIS A 107 7.84 8.06 1.52
N ALA A 108 6.82 8.79 1.07
CA ALA A 108 6.44 10.08 1.64
C ALA A 108 5.57 9.98 2.91
N ILE A 109 4.89 8.83 3.12
CA ILE A 109 4.03 8.63 4.29
C ILE A 109 4.89 8.50 5.54
N GLN A 110 4.65 9.40 6.49
CA GLN A 110 5.30 9.37 7.79
C GLN A 110 4.62 8.33 8.70
N PHE A 111 5.41 7.66 9.53
CA PHE A 111 4.91 6.77 10.57
C PHE A 111 5.74 6.91 11.84
N GLU A 112 5.08 6.78 12.99
CA GLU A 112 5.74 6.79 14.29
C GLU A 112 6.02 5.34 14.72
N ARG A 113 7.29 5.01 14.98
CA ARG A 113 7.70 3.63 15.28
C ARG A 113 7.05 3.09 16.53
N LYS A 114 6.77 3.94 17.52
CA LYS A 114 6.19 3.56 18.82
C LYS A 114 4.66 3.67 18.84
N SER A 115 4.04 4.06 17.74
CA SER A 115 2.60 4.27 17.68
C SER A 115 1.83 2.95 17.82
N VAL A 116 0.77 2.97 18.62
CA VAL A 116 -0.18 1.86 18.79
C VAL A 116 -1.46 2.04 17.95
N VAL A 117 -1.63 3.20 17.31
CA VAL A 117 -2.81 3.55 16.50
C VAL A 117 -2.49 3.72 15.01
N ASN A 118 -1.29 4.21 14.69
CA ASN A 118 -0.74 4.29 13.34
C ASN A 118 0.09 3.05 13.02
N ASN A 119 -0.59 1.92 12.81
CA ASN A 119 0.03 0.64 12.47
C ASN A 119 0.18 0.49 10.93
N CYS A 120 0.49 -0.72 10.47
CA CYS A 120 0.63 -1.03 9.04
C CYS A 120 -0.64 -0.79 8.23
N GLN A 121 -1.83 -0.91 8.85
CA GLN A 121 -3.11 -0.68 8.20
C GLN A 121 -3.32 0.81 7.97
N THR A 122 -3.13 1.64 9.01
CA THR A 122 -3.22 3.10 8.90
C THR A 122 -2.28 3.63 7.82
N TRP A 123 -1.02 3.17 7.83
CA TRP A 123 -0.04 3.52 6.79
C TRP A 123 -0.51 3.12 5.38
N MET A 124 -1.11 1.94 5.23
CA MET A 124 -1.66 1.49 3.95
C MET A 124 -2.86 2.34 3.52
N ARG A 125 -3.75 2.74 4.43
CA ARG A 125 -4.83 3.67 4.10
C ARG A 125 -4.29 4.98 3.57
N ASP A 126 -3.29 5.58 4.23
CA ASP A 126 -2.70 6.84 3.79
C ASP A 126 -2.11 6.72 2.37
N LEU A 127 -1.53 5.56 2.04
CA LEU A 127 -1.10 5.26 0.68
C LEU A 127 -2.26 5.25 -0.31
N PHE A 128 -3.35 4.58 0.04
CA PHE A 128 -4.55 4.52 -0.79
C PHE A 128 -5.22 5.90 -0.93
N VAL A 129 -5.20 6.74 0.11
CA VAL A 129 -5.67 8.14 0.04
C VAL A 129 -4.80 8.93 -0.95
N ALA A 130 -3.48 8.81 -0.89
CA ALA A 130 -2.58 9.47 -1.84
C ALA A 130 -2.82 8.99 -3.29
N MET A 131 -3.04 7.69 -3.48
CA MET A 131 -3.39 7.11 -4.78
C MET A 131 -4.73 7.65 -5.31
N LEU A 132 -5.73 7.76 -4.44
CA LEU A 132 -7.05 8.32 -4.77
C LEU A 132 -6.93 9.80 -5.17
N SER A 133 -6.22 10.61 -4.38
CA SER A 133 -6.00 12.04 -4.68
C SER A 133 -5.26 12.26 -6.00
N ALA A 134 -4.40 11.32 -6.40
CA ALA A 134 -3.70 11.34 -7.68
C ALA A 134 -4.51 10.76 -8.85
N GLY A 135 -5.75 10.31 -8.63
CA GLY A 135 -6.59 9.69 -9.66
C GLY A 135 -6.11 8.30 -10.12
N LEU A 136 -5.26 7.63 -9.33
CA LEU A 136 -4.77 6.28 -9.64
C LEU A 136 -5.82 5.21 -9.34
N ILE A 137 -6.74 5.49 -8.43
CA ILE A 137 -7.89 4.63 -8.09
C ILE A 137 -9.15 5.50 -7.96
N THR A 138 -10.32 4.88 -8.03
CA THR A 138 -11.60 5.57 -7.86
C THR A 138 -12.01 5.61 -6.39
N GLN A 139 -12.87 6.58 -6.02
CA GLN A 139 -13.46 6.65 -4.68
C GLN A 139 -14.20 5.35 -4.32
N GLN A 140 -14.99 4.81 -5.26
CA GLN A 140 -15.72 3.57 -5.05
C GLN A 140 -14.79 2.39 -4.69
N LEU A 141 -13.63 2.29 -5.35
CA LEU A 141 -12.66 1.25 -5.07
C LEU A 141 -11.98 1.45 -3.72
N PHE A 142 -11.63 2.71 -3.40
CA PHE A 142 -11.11 3.08 -2.09
C PHE A 142 -12.08 2.66 -0.98
N ASP A 143 -13.35 3.06 -1.08
CA ASP A 143 -14.39 2.77 -0.08
C ASP A 143 -14.59 1.26 0.08
N HIS A 144 -14.57 0.51 -1.02
CA HIS A 144 -14.70 -0.94 -1.00
C HIS A 144 -13.54 -1.61 -0.25
N ILE A 145 -12.29 -1.22 -0.54
CA ILE A 145 -11.10 -1.76 0.12
C ILE A 145 -11.07 -1.37 1.60
N ASP A 146 -11.39 -0.11 1.90
CA ASP A 146 -11.39 0.44 3.25
C ASP A 146 -12.36 -0.32 4.16
N ALA A 147 -13.59 -0.51 3.69
CA ALA A 147 -14.61 -1.27 4.40
C ALA A 147 -14.21 -2.73 4.61
N ALA A 148 -13.60 -3.37 3.61
CA ALA A 148 -13.32 -4.80 3.62
C ALA A 148 -12.08 -5.18 4.45
N VAL A 149 -11.07 -4.31 4.50
CA VAL A 149 -9.86 -4.49 5.30
C VAL A 149 -10.05 -3.93 6.72
N GLN A 150 -11.14 -3.19 6.96
CA GLN A 150 -11.41 -2.46 8.19
C GLN A 150 -10.25 -1.52 8.53
N ILE A 151 -9.82 -0.69 7.57
CA ILE A 151 -8.74 0.27 7.79
C ILE A 151 -9.25 1.49 8.56
N VAL A 152 -10.09 1.27 9.56
CA VAL A 152 -10.78 2.31 10.30
C VAL A 152 -9.92 2.74 11.48
N MET A 153 -9.40 3.96 11.40
CA MET A 153 -8.95 4.68 12.60
C MET A 153 -10.17 5.02 13.45
N THR A 154 -10.21 4.52 14.68
CA THR A 154 -11.27 4.87 15.65
C THR A 154 -11.16 6.29 16.22
N MET A 155 -10.20 7.14 15.83
CA MET A 155 -10.00 8.44 16.51
C MET A 155 -9.57 9.66 15.64
N TRP A 156 -9.69 9.65 14.32
CA TRP A 156 -9.39 10.85 13.49
C TRP A 156 -10.63 11.64 13.03
N ARG A 157 -11.84 11.33 13.51
CA ARG A 157 -13.07 12.08 13.19
C ARG A 157 -13.34 13.31 14.07
N ALA A 158 -12.44 13.68 14.99
CA ALA A 158 -12.57 14.91 15.76
C ALA A 158 -11.43 15.88 15.42
N GLY A 159 -11.56 16.66 14.34
CA GLY A 159 -10.86 17.96 14.27
C GLY A 159 -10.09 18.35 13.01
N MET A 160 -10.11 17.61 11.89
CA MET A 160 -9.39 18.03 10.68
C MET A 160 -10.25 18.01 9.40
N CYS A 161 -11.43 18.62 9.46
CA CYS A 161 -12.20 18.97 8.27
C CYS A 161 -12.17 20.49 8.07
N GLU A 162 -11.00 21.12 7.99
CA GLU A 162 -10.94 22.55 7.66
C GLU A 162 -9.56 23.05 7.18
N ILE A 163 -8.91 22.41 6.21
CA ILE A 163 -7.86 23.09 5.43
C ILE A 163 -7.97 22.59 3.98
N HIS A 164 -7.86 23.52 3.02
CA HIS A 164 -8.06 23.40 1.56
C HIS A 164 -9.44 23.82 1.01
N SER A 165 -9.92 24.99 1.44
CA SER A 165 -10.77 25.83 0.57
C SER A 165 -10.55 27.33 0.82
N LEU A 166 -9.31 27.82 0.71
CA LEU A 166 -9.02 29.25 0.68
C LEU A 166 -7.78 29.53 -0.15
N GLN A 167 -7.90 29.53 -1.48
CA GLN A 167 -7.17 30.43 -2.39
C GLN A 167 -7.89 30.45 -3.75
N HIS A 168 -8.95 31.27 -3.88
CA HIS A 168 -9.39 31.83 -5.17
C HIS A 168 -10.49 32.90 -4.95
N THR A 169 -10.15 33.94 -4.19
CA THR A 169 -10.88 35.22 -4.29
C THR A 169 -9.86 36.34 -4.12
N VAL A 170 -9.22 36.76 -5.22
CA VAL A 170 -8.63 38.09 -5.30
C VAL A 170 -9.47 38.87 -6.28
N LEU A 171 -10.07 39.93 -5.73
CA LEU A 171 -10.79 40.99 -6.40
C LEU A 171 -9.95 41.65 -7.50
N LEU A 172 -10.55 41.85 -8.66
CA LEU A 172 -10.32 43.05 -9.47
C LEU A 172 -11.68 43.66 -9.82
N ARG A 173 -12.12 44.57 -8.93
CA ARG A 173 -13.07 45.64 -9.25
C ARG A 173 -12.52 46.94 -8.66
N SER A 174 -12.21 47.88 -9.55
CA SER A 174 -12.20 49.35 -9.40
C SER A 174 -12.11 49.85 -10.85
N GLU A 175 -13.23 50.19 -11.51
CA GLU A 175 -13.79 51.56 -11.58
C GLU A 175 -12.75 52.59 -11.98
N VAL A 176 -12.73 53.06 -13.24
CA VAL A 176 -13.46 54.24 -13.78
C VAL A 176 -13.67 54.03 -15.28
#